data_AF-A0A838TN65-F1
#
_entry.id   AF-A0A838TN65-F1
#
_cell.length_a   1.000
_cell.length_b   1.000
_cell.length_c   1.000
_cell.angle_alpha   90.00
_cell.angle_beta   90.00
_cell.angle_gamma   90.00
#
_symmetry.space_group_name_H-M   'P 1'
#
loop_
_entity.id
_entity.type
_entity.pdbx_description
1 polymer ?
#
loop_
_entity_poly.entity_id
_entity_poly.type
_entity_poly.pdbx_seq_one_letter_code
_entity_poly.pdbx_strand_id
1 'polypeptide(L)'
;MSPGGIRSLSKIHETPYKIDIRGQEFGLNYQPGESTSSLFGGNSNWRGPIWMPMNYLLVLSFKKYCDYYRGQCKVAFPADSDNIISLSMVSTQLAERLISIFKKDENGKRLVHDTISQYQNDSHFKDMVYFMNISMVIIAEVLVHRTKQDGLV
;
A
#
# COMPACT_ATOMS: atom_id res chain seq x y z
N MET A 1 -3.08 6.54 7.60
CA MET A 1 -2.87 5.86 6.30
C MET A 1 -1.64 6.44 5.59
N SER A 2 -0.97 5.72 4.68
CA SER A 2 0.17 6.28 3.92
C SER A 2 -0.30 6.87 2.57
N PRO A 3 0.50 7.74 1.91
CA PRO A 3 0.15 8.27 0.59
C PRO A 3 -0.12 7.18 -0.46
N GLY A 4 0.66 6.09 -0.46
CA GLY A 4 0.53 5.00 -1.42
C GLY A 4 -0.39 3.85 -1.01
N GLY A 5 -1.05 3.91 0.15
CA GLY A 5 -1.97 2.84 0.58
C GLY A 5 -1.93 2.49 2.06
N ILE A 6 -2.43 1.30 2.41
CA ILE A 6 -2.45 0.77 3.77
C ILE A 6 -1.11 0.09 4.06
N ARG A 7 -0.51 0.45 5.19
CA ARG A 7 0.73 -0.14 5.70
C ARG A 7 0.45 -1.54 6.22
N SER A 8 1.39 -2.47 6.02
CA SER A 8 1.28 -3.82 6.57
C SER A 8 1.36 -3.86 8.11
N LEU A 9 1.95 -2.82 8.71
CA LEU A 9 1.95 -2.60 10.16
C LEU A 9 1.63 -1.13 10.47
N SER A 10 0.89 -0.87 11.53
CA SER A 10 0.60 0.50 11.95
C SER A 10 1.89 1.22 12.36
N LYS A 11 1.98 2.51 12.02
CA LYS A 11 3.12 3.38 12.38
C LYS A 11 3.24 3.57 13.90
N ILE A 12 2.19 3.31 14.68
CA ILE A 12 2.26 3.32 16.15
C ILE A 12 3.33 2.35 16.69
N HIS A 13 3.63 1.29 15.94
CA HIS A 13 4.67 0.32 16.29
C HIS A 13 6.10 0.78 15.97
N GLU A 14 6.30 2.04 15.57
CA GLU A 14 7.60 2.70 15.72
C GLU A 14 8.02 2.74 17.19
N THR A 15 7.04 2.80 18.10
CA THR A 15 7.23 2.39 19.49
C THR A 15 6.99 0.88 19.59
N PRO A 16 8.03 0.06 19.85
CA PRO A 16 7.89 -1.39 19.82
C PRO A 16 6.91 -1.90 20.87
N TYR A 17 6.10 -2.89 20.49
CA TYR A 17 5.33 -3.68 21.44
C TYR A 17 6.14 -4.90 21.85
N LYS A 18 6.24 -5.18 23.16
CA LYS A 18 7.07 -6.25 23.72
C LYS A 18 6.30 -7.03 24.77
N ILE A 19 6.53 -8.35 24.82
CA ILE A 19 5.99 -9.26 25.83
C ILE A 19 7.09 -10.21 26.30
N ASP A 20 7.08 -10.57 27.57
CA ASP A 20 7.94 -11.64 28.11
C ASP A 20 7.14 -12.96 28.15
N ILE A 21 7.70 -14.01 27.54
CA ILE A 21 7.18 -15.37 27.66
C ILE A 21 8.30 -16.26 28.16
N ARG A 22 8.20 -16.69 29.42
CA ARG A 22 9.17 -17.59 30.08
C ARG A 22 10.60 -17.03 30.11
N GLY A 23 10.76 -15.73 30.35
CA GLY A 23 12.07 -15.07 30.42
C GLY A 23 12.68 -14.77 29.04
N GLN A 24 11.91 -14.96 27.96
CA GLN A 24 12.30 -14.55 26.61
C GLN A 24 11.40 -13.40 26.15
N GLU A 25 12.04 -12.30 25.73
CA GLU A 25 11.35 -11.14 25.16
C GLU A 25 10.96 -11.43 23.70
N PHE A 26 9.68 -11.30 23.39
CA PHE A 26 9.14 -11.28 22.03
C PHE A 26 8.57 -9.90 21.74
N GLY A 27 8.63 -9.47 20.48
CA GLY A 27 8.11 -8.15 20.16
C GLY A 27 7.82 -7.93 18.69
N LEU A 28 7.14 -6.81 18.46
CA LEU A 28 6.75 -6.29 17.17
C LEU A 28 7.27 -4.86 17.05
N ASN A 29 8.08 -4.62 16.05
CA ASN A 29 8.60 -3.30 15.72
C ASN A 29 8.37 -2.97 14.25
N TYR A 30 8.17 -1.69 13.98
CA TYR A 30 8.03 -1.14 12.64
C TYR A 30 9.39 -1.09 11.95
N GLN A 31 9.53 -1.83 10.86
CA GLN A 31 10.77 -2.01 10.08
C GLN A 31 10.47 -1.93 8.58
N PRO A 32 10.41 -0.73 7.97
CA PRO A 32 10.17 -0.59 6.55
C PRO A 32 11.42 -0.98 5.74
N GLY A 33 11.32 -1.98 4.86
CA GLY A 33 12.38 -2.34 3.90
C GLY A 33 13.05 -3.68 4.20
N GLU A 34 14.16 -3.66 4.93
CA GLU A 34 14.87 -4.86 5.38
C GLU A 34 14.65 -5.13 6.87
N SER A 35 14.57 -6.42 7.21
CA SER A 35 14.43 -6.88 8.59
C SER A 35 15.78 -6.89 9.28
N THR A 36 15.82 -6.44 10.53
CA THR A 36 17.00 -6.58 11.42
C THR A 36 17.22 -8.01 11.90
N SER A 37 16.35 -8.95 11.50
CA SER A 37 16.42 -10.37 11.82
C SER A 37 16.40 -11.22 10.55
N SER A 38 17.10 -12.36 10.58
CA SER A 38 17.11 -13.35 9.50
C SER A 38 15.80 -14.14 9.36
N LEU A 39 14.82 -13.90 10.23
CA LEU A 39 13.49 -14.49 10.14
C LEU A 39 12.86 -14.15 8.78
N PHE A 40 12.42 -15.20 8.07
CA PHE A 40 11.88 -15.11 6.71
C PHE A 40 12.84 -14.47 5.69
N GLY A 41 14.13 -14.74 5.82
CA GLY A 41 15.14 -14.30 4.86
C GLY A 41 15.35 -12.79 4.82
N GLY A 42 15.09 -12.09 5.93
CA GLY A 42 15.26 -10.64 6.00
C GLY A 42 14.10 -9.83 5.43
N ASN A 43 13.02 -10.46 4.94
CA ASN A 43 11.88 -9.77 4.35
C ASN A 43 11.01 -9.11 5.43
N SER A 44 10.89 -7.78 5.40
CA SER A 44 10.05 -6.99 6.31
C SER A 44 8.84 -6.33 5.63
N ASN A 45 8.40 -6.84 4.47
CA ASN A 45 7.21 -6.33 3.77
C ASN A 45 5.95 -6.29 4.65
N TRP A 46 5.90 -7.15 5.68
CA TRP A 46 4.80 -7.24 6.64
C TRP A 46 4.98 -6.38 7.90
N ARG A 47 6.09 -5.62 8.03
CA ARG A 47 6.44 -4.79 9.19
C ARG A 47 6.42 -3.28 8.92
N GLY A 48 5.53 -2.82 8.04
CA GLY A 48 5.31 -1.39 7.85
C GLY A 48 5.19 -0.86 6.42
N PRO A 49 5.89 -1.39 5.41
CA PRO A 49 5.76 -0.83 4.06
C PRO A 49 4.37 -1.12 3.48
N ILE A 50 4.07 -0.49 2.34
CA ILE A 50 2.85 -0.77 1.58
C ILE A 50 3.03 -2.13 0.90
N TRP A 51 2.33 -3.15 1.39
CA TRP A 51 2.38 -4.46 0.77
C TRP A 51 1.26 -4.60 -0.26
N MET A 52 1.63 -4.58 -1.53
CA MET A 52 0.69 -4.55 -2.66
C MET A 52 -0.33 -5.69 -2.68
N PRO A 53 0.05 -6.98 -2.47
CA PRO A 53 -0.91 -8.08 -2.43
C PRO A 53 -2.04 -7.87 -1.43
N MET A 54 -1.72 -7.44 -0.21
CA MET A 54 -2.75 -7.23 0.82
C MET A 54 -3.64 -6.04 0.49
N ASN A 55 -3.07 -4.95 -0.01
CA ASN A 55 -3.87 -3.80 -0.44
C ASN A 55 -4.82 -4.16 -1.59
N TYR A 56 -4.36 -4.95 -2.56
CA TYR A 56 -5.19 -5.44 -3.65
C TYR A 56 -6.35 -6.31 -3.15
N LEU A 57 -6.10 -7.21 -2.20
CA LEU A 57 -7.15 -8.02 -1.57
C LEU A 57 -8.17 -7.15 -0.82
N LEU A 58 -7.74 -6.07 -0.16
CA LEU A 58 -8.64 -5.12 0.49
C LEU A 58 -9.52 -4.38 -0.53
N VAL A 59 -8.94 -3.90 -1.63
CA VAL A 59 -9.68 -3.30 -2.75
C VAL A 59 -10.76 -4.26 -3.25
N LEU A 60 -10.41 -5.51 -3.54
CA LEU A 60 -11.37 -6.53 -3.99
C LEU A 60 -12.45 -6.82 -2.95
N SER A 61 -12.06 -6.91 -1.67
CA SER A 61 -12.98 -7.19 -0.58
C SER A 61 -14.00 -6.06 -0.44
N PHE A 62 -13.57 -4.80 -0.49
CA PHE A 62 -14.48 -3.66 -0.39
C PHE A 62 -15.47 -3.59 -1.55
N LYS A 63 -15.04 -3.86 -2.79
CA LYS A 63 -15.99 -3.99 -3.92
C LYS A 63 -17.01 -5.09 -3.66
N LYS A 64 -16.54 -6.29 -3.29
CA LYS A 64 -17.41 -7.45 -3.04
C LYS A 64 -18.41 -7.22 -1.91
N TYR A 65 -17.99 -6.57 -0.82
CA TYR A 65 -18.89 -6.20 0.27
C TYR A 65 -19.86 -5.09 -0.13
N CYS A 66 -19.41 -4.11 -0.92
CA CYS A 66 -20.29 -3.08 -1.47
C CYS A 66 -21.43 -3.71 -2.30
N ASP A 67 -21.09 -4.66 -3.18
CA ASP A 67 -22.07 -5.36 -4.02
C ASP A 67 -23.03 -6.20 -3.16
N TYR A 68 -22.49 -6.96 -2.20
CA TYR A 68 -23.29 -7.77 -1.28
C TYR A 68 -24.31 -6.93 -0.50
N TYR A 69 -23.88 -5.78 0.03
CA TYR A 69 -24.75 -4.83 0.75
C TYR A 69 -25.48 -3.85 -0.17
N ARG A 70 -25.47 -4.05 -1.49
CA ARG A 70 -26.15 -3.21 -2.49
C ARG A 70 -25.84 -1.71 -2.34
N GLY A 71 -24.59 -1.38 -2.05
CA GLY A 71 -24.12 0.00 -1.88
C GLY A 71 -24.51 0.68 -0.58
N GLN A 72 -25.19 -0.01 0.34
CA GLN A 72 -25.69 0.59 1.59
C GLN A 72 -24.63 0.67 2.70
N CYS A 73 -23.56 -0.13 2.61
CA CYS A 73 -22.48 -0.09 3.59
C CYS A 73 -21.60 1.15 3.37
N LYS A 74 -21.58 2.05 4.36
CA LYS A 74 -20.76 3.26 4.39
C LYS A 74 -19.88 3.28 5.63
N VAL A 75 -18.69 3.86 5.49
CA VAL A 75 -17.69 3.96 6.56
C VAL A 75 -16.99 5.30 6.51
N ALA A 76 -16.42 5.73 7.63
CA ALA A 76 -15.49 6.85 7.68
C ALA A 76 -14.22 6.51 6.90
N PHE A 77 -13.81 7.40 5.98
CA PHE A 77 -12.58 7.23 5.21
C PHE A 77 -11.87 8.57 4.92
N PRO A 78 -10.62 8.76 5.38
CA PRO A 78 -9.85 7.85 6.24
C PRO A 78 -10.53 7.56 7.58
N ALA A 79 -10.09 6.51 8.28
CA ALA A 79 -10.61 6.18 9.60
C ALA A 79 -10.56 7.42 10.52
N ASP A 80 -11.56 7.53 11.40
CA ASP A 80 -11.73 8.65 12.35
C ASP A 80 -11.94 10.03 11.67
N SER A 81 -12.40 10.06 10.43
CA SER A 81 -12.84 11.29 9.76
C SER A 81 -14.37 11.39 9.68
N ASP A 82 -14.88 12.61 9.55
CA ASP A 82 -16.31 12.86 9.29
C ASP A 82 -16.73 12.52 7.84
N ASN A 83 -15.78 12.11 6.99
CA ASN A 83 -16.04 11.77 5.60
C ASN A 83 -16.59 10.34 5.48
N ILE A 84 -17.91 10.21 5.50
CA ILE A 84 -18.62 8.93 5.34
C ILE A 84 -18.86 8.63 3.86
N ILE A 85 -18.19 7.61 3.33
CA ILE A 85 -18.30 7.20 1.93
C ILE A 85 -18.68 5.72 1.82
N SER A 86 -19.19 5.30 0.66
CA SER A 86 -19.50 3.89 0.40
C SER A 86 -18.24 3.04 0.29
N LEU A 87 -18.34 1.73 0.56
CA LEU A 87 -17.22 0.80 0.36
C LEU A 87 -16.69 0.77 -1.08
N SER A 88 -17.55 1.02 -2.08
CA SER A 88 -17.10 1.19 -3.47
C SER A 88 -16.16 2.39 -3.60
N MET A 89 -16.51 3.54 -3.01
CA MET A 89 -15.66 4.72 -3.03
C MET A 89 -14.37 4.52 -2.24
N VAL A 90 -14.41 3.82 -1.10
CA VAL A 90 -13.19 3.41 -0.36
C VAL A 90 -12.29 2.58 -1.26
N SER A 91 -12.86 1.59 -1.98
CA SER A 91 -12.10 0.76 -2.92
C SER A 91 -11.45 1.59 -4.02
N THR A 92 -12.18 2.55 -4.60
CA THR A 92 -11.67 3.44 -5.65
C THR A 92 -10.51 4.28 -5.13
N GLN A 93 -10.70 4.99 -4.01
CA GLN A 93 -9.65 5.84 -3.45
C GLN A 93 -8.43 5.04 -3.00
N LEU A 94 -8.61 3.82 -2.49
CA LEU A 94 -7.48 2.95 -2.16
C LEU A 94 -6.75 2.49 -3.43
N ALA A 95 -7.46 2.11 -4.49
CA ALA A 95 -6.85 1.73 -5.76
C ALA A 95 -6.07 2.90 -6.39
N GLU A 96 -6.64 4.11 -6.39
CA GLU A 96 -5.97 5.33 -6.88
C GLU A 96 -4.67 5.62 -6.13
N ARG A 97 -4.67 5.46 -4.80
CA ARG A 97 -3.46 5.61 -3.97
C ARG A 97 -2.39 4.56 -4.30
N LEU A 98 -2.79 3.32 -4.59
CA LEU A 98 -1.84 2.28 -5.01
C LEU A 98 -1.25 2.61 -6.39
N ILE A 99 -2.10 3.08 -7.33
CA ILE A 99 -1.67 3.47 -8.67
C ILE A 99 -0.76 4.70 -8.61
N SER A 100 -1.02 5.66 -7.70
CA SER A 100 -0.22 6.87 -7.58
C SER A 100 1.24 6.59 -7.19
N ILE A 101 1.55 5.40 -6.66
CA ILE A 101 2.93 4.98 -6.39
C ILE A 101 3.79 5.04 -7.67
N PHE A 102 3.19 4.73 -8.82
CA PHE A 102 3.88 4.63 -10.12
C PHE A 102 3.67 5.83 -11.04
N LYS A 103 2.74 6.74 -10.69
CA LYS A 103 2.49 7.96 -11.46
C LYS A 103 3.55 9.01 -11.13
N LYS A 104 3.88 9.84 -12.12
CA LYS A 104 4.65 11.06 -11.88
C LYS A 104 3.77 12.05 -11.13
N ASP A 105 4.34 12.69 -10.11
CA ASP A 105 3.73 13.82 -9.42
C ASP A 105 3.92 15.12 -10.22
N GLU A 106 3.51 16.25 -9.63
CA GLU A 106 3.64 17.59 -10.23
C GLU A 106 5.11 17.99 -10.50
N ASN A 107 6.05 17.38 -9.78
CA ASN A 107 7.49 17.59 -9.95
C ASN A 107 8.13 16.56 -10.91
N GLY A 108 7.31 15.72 -11.56
CA GLY A 108 7.77 14.67 -12.46
C GLY A 108 8.34 13.42 -11.76
N LYS A 109 8.24 13.31 -10.43
CA LYS A 109 8.83 12.23 -9.62
C LYS A 109 7.82 11.13 -9.35
N ARG A 110 8.30 9.89 -9.24
CA ARG A 110 7.47 8.73 -8.82
C ARG A 110 7.80 8.32 -7.40
N LEU A 111 6.79 7.99 -6.61
CA LEU A 111 6.99 7.49 -5.25
C LEU A 111 7.75 6.15 -5.23
N VAL A 112 7.56 5.30 -6.24
CA VAL A 112 8.24 3.99 -6.33
C VAL A 112 9.77 4.09 -6.44
N HIS A 113 10.28 5.21 -6.96
CA HIS A 113 11.72 5.44 -7.07
C HIS A 113 12.32 5.97 -5.74
N ASP A 114 11.48 6.38 -4.80
CA ASP A 114 11.84 6.90 -3.48
C ASP A 114 13.07 7.83 -3.54
N THR A 115 14.16 7.46 -2.87
CA THR A 115 15.42 8.21 -2.78
C THR A 115 16.43 7.87 -3.89
N ILE A 116 16.10 6.97 -4.82
CA ILE A 116 17.01 6.53 -5.89
C ILE A 116 17.03 7.57 -7.01
N SER A 117 17.93 8.54 -6.89
CA SER A 117 18.05 9.71 -7.77
C SER A 117 18.26 9.35 -9.24
N GLN A 118 18.90 8.21 -9.53
CA GLN A 118 19.15 7.72 -10.89
C GLN A 118 17.85 7.54 -11.68
N TYR A 119 16.87 6.84 -11.12
CA TYR A 119 15.57 6.63 -11.77
C TYR A 119 14.67 7.87 -11.78
N GLN A 120 14.98 8.89 -10.96
CA GLN A 120 14.22 10.14 -10.92
C GLN A 120 14.74 11.17 -11.94
N ASN A 121 16.05 11.34 -12.01
CA ASN A 121 16.67 12.51 -12.65
C ASN A 121 17.44 12.17 -13.94
N ASP A 122 17.87 10.91 -14.13
CA ASP A 122 18.62 10.54 -15.32
C ASP A 122 17.69 10.51 -16.54
N SER A 123 18.10 11.20 -17.62
CA SER A 123 17.33 11.30 -18.86
C SER A 123 17.04 9.95 -19.52
N HIS A 124 17.89 8.95 -19.31
CA HIS A 124 17.72 7.60 -19.87
C HIS A 124 16.76 6.74 -19.04
N PHE A 125 16.64 7.01 -17.73
CA PHE A 125 15.88 6.18 -16.81
C PHE A 125 14.58 6.82 -16.30
N LYS A 126 14.39 8.13 -16.45
CA LYS A 126 13.23 8.89 -15.94
C LYS A 126 11.86 8.37 -16.41
N ASP A 127 11.80 7.64 -17.52
CA ASP A 127 10.56 7.09 -18.06
C ASP A 127 10.36 5.61 -17.74
N MET A 128 11.37 4.95 -17.15
CA MET A 128 11.25 3.59 -16.65
C MET A 128 10.51 3.58 -15.31
N VAL A 129 9.73 2.52 -15.07
CA VAL A 129 9.13 2.25 -13.76
C VAL A 129 9.89 1.10 -13.15
N TYR A 130 10.62 1.39 -12.05
CA TYR A 130 11.37 0.35 -11.36
C TYR A 130 10.47 -0.50 -10.47
N PHE A 131 10.52 -1.83 -10.64
CA PHE A 131 9.76 -2.77 -9.83
C PHE A 131 10.73 -3.67 -9.05
N MET A 132 10.71 -3.57 -7.72
CA MET A 132 11.59 -4.37 -6.85
C MET A 132 11.14 -5.84 -6.71
N ASN A 133 9.87 -6.15 -7.02
CA ASN A 133 9.35 -7.51 -6.96
C ASN A 133 8.22 -7.73 -7.98
N ILE A 134 8.09 -8.97 -8.47
CA ILE A 134 7.12 -9.34 -9.53
C ILE A 134 5.66 -9.17 -9.11
N SER A 135 5.35 -9.34 -7.82
CA SER A 135 4.00 -9.15 -7.28
C SER A 135 3.51 -7.70 -7.43
N MET A 136 4.44 -6.74 -7.43
CA MET A 136 4.13 -5.32 -7.58
C MET A 136 3.70 -4.98 -9.02
N VAL A 137 4.34 -5.60 -10.02
CA VAL A 137 4.07 -5.40 -11.45
C VAL A 137 2.66 -5.85 -11.79
N ILE A 138 2.34 -7.11 -11.49
CA ILE A 138 1.06 -7.73 -11.87
C ILE A 138 -0.10 -6.95 -11.24
N ILE A 139 0.02 -6.58 -9.97
CA ILE A 139 -1.05 -5.87 -9.27
C ILE A 139 -1.23 -4.45 -9.82
N ALA A 140 -0.15 -3.74 -10.11
CA ALA A 140 -0.23 -2.40 -10.69
C ALA A 140 -0.95 -2.41 -12.05
N GLU A 141 -0.57 -3.35 -12.93
CA GLU A 141 -1.20 -3.50 -14.25
C GLU A 141 -2.68 -3.88 -14.14
N VAL A 142 -3.00 -4.85 -13.28
CA VAL A 142 -4.39 -5.29 -13.04
C VAL A 142 -5.24 -4.14 -12.49
N LEU A 143 -4.71 -3.35 -11.55
CA LEU A 143 -5.41 -2.20 -11.00
C LEU A 143 -5.65 -1.14 -12.08
N VAL A 144 -4.64 -0.75 -12.86
CA VAL A 144 -4.78 0.24 -13.94
C VAL A 144 -5.79 -0.23 -14.99
N HIS A 145 -5.76 -1.50 -15.38
CA HIS A 145 -6.69 -2.02 -16.38
C HIS A 145 -8.13 -2.03 -15.84
N ARG A 146 -8.33 -2.48 -14.59
CA ARG A 146 -9.66 -2.52 -13.98
C ARG A 146 -10.23 -1.12 -13.73
N THR A 147 -9.43 -0.17 -13.26
CA THR A 147 -9.91 1.21 -13.06
C THR A 147 -10.35 1.85 -14.37
N LYS A 148 -9.68 1.54 -15.50
CA LYS A 148 -10.13 1.98 -16.84
C LYS A 148 -11.45 1.32 -17.27
N GLN A 149 -11.63 0.02 -17.00
CA GLN A 149 -12.89 -0.68 -17.32
C GLN A 149 -14.07 -0.17 -16.48
N ASP A 150 -13.81 0.21 -15.24
CA ASP A 150 -14.82 0.74 -14.31
C ASP A 150 -15.11 2.24 -14.55
N GLY A 151 -14.45 2.90 -15.51
CA GLY A 151 -14.65 4.33 -15.83
C GLY A 151 -14.07 5.30 -14.80
N LEU A 152 -13.05 4.88 -14.05
CA LEU A 152 -12.47 5.63 -12.93
C LEU A 152 -11.13 6.33 -13.25
N VAL A 153 -10.56 6.11 -14.44
CA VAL A 153 -9.32 6.74 -14.94
C VAL A 153 -9.42 7.03 -16.43
#